data_AF-A0A0F8WT73-F1
#
_entry.id   AF-A0A0F8WT73-F1
#
_cell.length_a   1.000
_cell.length_b   1.000
_cell.length_c   1.000
_cell.angle_alpha   90.00
_cell.angle_beta   90.00
_cell.angle_gamma   90.00
#
_symmetry.space_group_name_H-M   'P 1'
#
loop_
_entity.id
_entity.type
_entity.pdbx_description
1 polymer ?
#
loop_
_entity_poly.entity_id
_entity_poly.type
_entity_poly.pdbx_seq_one_letter_code
_entity_poly.pdbx_strand_id
1 'polypeptide(L)'
;MPLRITSAPVSGIKKRKQLSQSRPHASPFSSHARRKATVRSPGGVKSDDAGDDLDPLPDLGVSRHICESAPVDNVVAALQHIRGNMFEELPARAGLNSTQIAQVLNFRRSLPPLVSVAHVHTLIDAPTKVEREIMALVFSGRIRRLIVPGRGNDAAGLGDCLVLTEEWEKLVRDSALDSQLKEKFLGVLSRIRNTSALPGTAFSPPEYIALVRAGFVVSSSTLAKGSSSVPSLPNLPPTASPVVPASRSGSSSQQNDIDPASHSRFQAGTLFLSLPNTGPYLKLLGAGRDHLLVLLNKSKYGEAPLYLLRDRWDGAIESNKSFSAAKRARGEYSGLLPGKTKKWKELYGMSFRWIVEEAIGAGLIEIFDTGSVGPGVRCL
;
A
#
# COMPACT_ATOMS: atom_id res chain seq x y z
N MET A 1 -8.88 15.86 -56.34
CA MET A 1 -7.44 16.08 -56.56
C MET A 1 -6.66 15.05 -55.76
N PRO A 2 -5.89 14.15 -56.41
CA PRO A 2 -5.19 13.05 -55.72
C PRO A 2 -3.83 13.49 -55.16
N LEU A 3 -3.56 13.10 -53.91
CA LEU A 3 -2.34 13.40 -53.16
C LEU A 3 -1.19 12.46 -53.58
N ARG A 4 -0.08 13.06 -54.04
CA ARG A 4 1.17 12.34 -54.38
C ARG A 4 2.04 12.19 -53.13
N ILE A 5 2.40 10.95 -52.83
CA ILE A 5 3.39 10.58 -51.80
C ILE A 5 4.76 10.52 -52.48
N THR A 6 5.74 11.28 -52.01
CA THR A 6 7.14 11.21 -52.45
C THR A 6 8.01 10.60 -51.36
N SER A 7 8.72 9.53 -51.70
CA SER A 7 9.68 8.83 -50.84
C SER A 7 11.04 9.55 -50.85
N ALA A 8 11.63 9.74 -49.67
CA ALA A 8 12.96 10.35 -49.52
C ALA A 8 14.10 9.35 -49.85
N PRO A 9 15.19 9.78 -50.51
CA PRO A 9 16.28 8.91 -50.91
C PRO A 9 17.30 8.66 -49.80
N VAL A 10 17.76 7.41 -49.70
CA VAL A 10 18.82 6.90 -48.81
C VAL A 10 20.19 7.27 -49.37
N SER A 11 21.01 8.00 -48.61
CA SER A 11 22.37 8.39 -48.98
C SER A 11 23.40 7.32 -48.55
N GLY A 12 23.81 6.49 -49.51
CA GLY A 12 24.96 5.59 -49.36
C GLY A 12 26.28 6.32 -49.61
N ILE A 13 27.07 6.55 -48.56
CA ILE A 13 28.40 7.17 -48.66
C ILE A 13 29.45 6.10 -49.01
N LYS A 14 30.03 6.23 -50.21
CA LYS A 14 31.15 5.42 -50.72
C LYS A 14 32.48 5.92 -50.16
N LYS A 15 33.30 5.01 -49.62
CA LYS A 15 34.68 5.24 -49.18
C LYS A 15 35.58 5.61 -50.38
N ARG A 16 36.40 6.67 -50.25
CA ARG A 16 37.51 6.97 -51.16
C ARG A 16 38.84 6.84 -50.41
N LYS A 17 39.70 5.95 -50.89
CA LYS A 17 41.13 5.84 -50.57
C LYS A 17 41.88 6.98 -51.27
N GLN A 18 42.71 7.73 -50.55
CA GLN A 18 43.92 8.33 -51.11
C GLN A 18 45.05 8.40 -50.07
N LEU A 19 46.26 8.23 -50.57
CA LEU A 19 47.52 8.00 -49.87
C LEU A 19 48.25 9.33 -49.58
N SER A 20 48.80 9.39 -48.36
CA SER A 20 50.06 10.00 -47.93
C SER A 20 50.36 11.48 -48.24
N GLN A 21 50.40 12.33 -47.20
CA GLN A 21 51.63 12.84 -46.57
C GLN A 21 51.30 14.04 -45.67
N SER A 22 51.15 13.82 -44.36
CA SER A 22 51.46 14.84 -43.35
C SER A 22 51.83 14.15 -42.03
N ARG A 23 52.87 14.68 -41.37
CA ARG A 23 53.54 14.11 -40.19
C ARG A 23 52.61 14.06 -38.97
N PRO A 24 52.48 12.93 -38.25
CA PRO A 24 51.77 12.90 -36.97
C PRO A 24 52.70 13.28 -35.81
N HIS A 25 52.27 14.27 -35.02
CA HIS A 25 52.79 14.58 -33.69
C HIS A 25 52.62 13.35 -32.78
N ALA A 26 53.70 12.94 -32.10
CA ALA A 26 53.69 11.81 -31.17
C ALA A 26 52.91 12.15 -29.89
N SER A 27 51.90 11.35 -29.55
CA SER A 27 51.20 11.41 -28.25
C SER A 27 52.07 10.81 -27.13
N PRO A 28 52.10 11.38 -25.91
CA PRO A 28 53.01 10.99 -24.84
C PRO A 28 52.63 9.70 -24.09
N PHE A 29 51.63 8.95 -24.55
CA PHE A 29 51.12 7.74 -23.88
C PHE A 29 51.42 6.42 -24.63
N SER A 30 52.22 6.47 -25.69
CA SER A 30 52.55 5.28 -26.52
C SER A 30 53.68 4.40 -25.95
N SER A 31 54.29 4.79 -24.83
CA SER A 31 55.39 4.03 -24.19
C SER A 31 54.97 3.21 -22.96
N HIS A 32 53.69 3.13 -22.61
CA HIS A 32 53.25 2.24 -21.53
C HIS A 32 53.12 0.79 -22.00
N ALA A 33 53.95 -0.08 -21.44
CA ALA A 33 53.98 -1.50 -21.73
C ALA A 33 52.62 -2.18 -21.44
N ARG A 34 51.97 -2.71 -22.48
CA ARG A 34 50.83 -3.64 -22.34
C ARG A 34 51.33 -4.97 -21.78
N ARG A 35 51.09 -5.25 -20.50
CA ARG A 35 51.21 -6.62 -19.95
C ARG A 35 49.99 -7.45 -20.35
N LYS A 36 50.23 -8.59 -21.01
CA LYS A 36 49.21 -9.63 -21.27
C LYS A 36 48.83 -10.33 -19.97
N ALA A 37 47.55 -10.65 -19.81
CA ALA A 37 47.03 -11.46 -18.72
C ALA A 37 47.63 -12.88 -18.80
N THR A 38 48.26 -13.31 -17.71
CA THR A 38 48.79 -14.68 -17.58
C THR A 38 47.96 -15.38 -16.52
N VAL A 39 47.33 -16.49 -16.90
CA VAL A 39 46.67 -17.43 -16.00
C VAL A 39 47.75 -18.11 -15.16
N ARG A 40 47.64 -18.01 -13.83
CA ARG A 40 48.24 -18.96 -12.88
C ARG A 40 47.57 -18.80 -11.51
N SER A 41 46.81 -19.82 -11.10
CA SER A 41 46.49 -20.09 -9.70
C SER A 41 47.80 -20.46 -8.97
N PRO A 42 48.00 -20.00 -7.73
CA PRO A 42 47.79 -20.93 -6.61
C PRO A 42 47.35 -20.24 -5.29
N GLY A 43 46.88 -21.05 -4.34
CA GLY A 43 46.86 -20.71 -2.92
C GLY A 43 45.50 -20.30 -2.40
N GLY A 44 44.73 -21.30 -1.96
CA GLY A 44 43.56 -21.11 -1.12
C GLY A 44 44.00 -20.52 0.23
N VAL A 45 44.08 -19.20 0.29
CA VAL A 45 43.72 -18.48 1.50
C VAL A 45 42.21 -18.55 1.51
N LYS A 46 41.64 -19.27 2.47
CA LYS A 46 40.28 -18.99 2.91
C LYS A 46 40.28 -17.50 3.21
N SER A 47 39.82 -16.69 2.26
CA SER A 47 39.21 -15.43 2.62
C SER A 47 38.11 -15.88 3.55
N ASP A 48 38.34 -15.72 4.85
CA ASP A 48 37.25 -15.61 5.80
C ASP A 48 36.25 -14.70 5.10
N ASP A 49 35.13 -15.31 4.75
CA ASP A 49 33.92 -14.62 4.45
C ASP A 49 33.71 -13.74 5.67
N ALA A 50 34.17 -12.49 5.59
CA ALA A 50 33.75 -11.42 6.45
C ALA A 50 32.28 -11.15 6.11
N GLY A 51 31.45 -12.18 6.26
CA GLY A 51 30.04 -12.03 6.48
C GLY A 51 29.97 -11.30 7.80
N ASP A 52 29.60 -10.03 7.71
CA ASP A 52 29.15 -9.17 8.80
C ASP A 52 28.71 -9.99 10.03
N ASP A 53 29.66 -10.22 10.93
CA ASP A 53 29.37 -10.38 12.35
C ASP A 53 29.09 -8.97 12.88
N LEU A 54 28.08 -8.32 12.30
CA LEU A 54 27.39 -7.25 12.99
C LEU A 54 26.71 -7.95 14.16
N ASP A 55 27.06 -7.57 15.37
CA ASP A 55 26.34 -8.01 16.55
C ASP A 55 24.88 -7.52 16.48
N PRO A 56 23.94 -8.17 17.19
CA PRO A 56 22.59 -7.64 17.38
C PRO A 56 22.64 -6.16 17.80
N LEU A 57 21.66 -5.37 17.36
CA LEU A 57 21.60 -3.97 17.77
C LEU A 57 21.37 -3.93 19.30
N PRO A 58 22.06 -3.04 20.03
CA PRO A 58 21.78 -2.86 21.44
C PRO A 58 20.32 -2.46 21.64
N ASP A 59 19.64 -3.15 22.54
CA ASP A 59 18.23 -2.91 22.85
C ASP A 59 18.12 -2.18 24.20
N LEU A 60 17.83 -0.88 24.15
CA LEU A 60 17.57 -0.06 25.33
C LEU A 60 16.07 0.02 25.67
N GLY A 61 15.23 -0.73 24.95
CA GLY A 61 13.78 -0.80 25.13
C GLY A 61 13.00 -0.06 24.04
N VAL A 62 11.67 -0.11 24.18
CA VAL A 62 10.71 0.43 23.20
C VAL A 62 10.91 1.94 23.00
N SER A 63 11.03 2.35 21.74
CA SER A 63 11.22 3.74 21.36
C SER A 63 9.90 4.44 21.04
N ARG A 64 9.78 5.69 21.46
CA ARG A 64 8.64 6.58 21.15
C ARG A 64 8.90 7.49 19.94
N HIS A 65 9.92 7.16 19.13
CA HIS A 65 10.40 7.99 18.03
C HIS A 65 9.29 8.49 17.09
N ILE A 66 8.28 7.66 16.80
CA ILE A 66 7.18 8.06 15.91
C ILE A 66 6.27 9.09 16.58
N CYS A 67 5.79 8.81 17.79
CA CYS A 67 4.91 9.72 18.52
C CYS A 67 5.60 11.07 18.76
N GLU A 68 6.89 11.07 19.10
CA GLU A 68 7.66 12.29 19.35
C GLU A 68 7.93 13.12 18.09
N SER A 69 8.04 12.45 16.93
CA SER A 69 8.31 13.11 15.65
C SER A 69 7.05 13.45 14.85
N ALA A 70 5.86 13.08 15.34
CA ALA A 70 4.59 13.30 14.67
C ALA A 70 3.96 14.62 15.16
N PRO A 71 3.66 15.58 14.26
CA PRO A 71 3.09 16.87 14.66
C PRO A 71 1.56 16.79 14.84
N VAL A 72 1.06 15.85 15.65
CA VAL A 72 -0.38 15.57 15.80
C VAL A 72 -0.78 15.29 17.25
N ASP A 73 -1.74 16.06 17.75
CA ASP A 73 -2.20 15.97 19.14
C ASP A 73 -3.64 15.46 19.31
N ASN A 74 -4.39 15.38 18.19
CA ASN A 74 -5.81 15.04 18.17
C ASN A 74 -6.14 14.12 17.00
N VAL A 75 -7.28 13.42 17.11
CA VAL A 75 -7.66 12.36 16.17
C VAL A 75 -7.88 12.91 14.77
N VAL A 76 -8.52 14.07 14.64
CA VAL A 76 -8.80 14.69 13.32
C VAL A 76 -7.49 15.06 12.61
N ALA A 77 -6.55 15.66 13.33
CA ALA A 77 -5.23 16.00 12.80
C ALA A 77 -4.44 14.73 12.42
N ALA A 78 -4.53 13.66 13.22
CA ALA A 78 -3.94 12.37 12.87
C ALA A 78 -4.54 11.78 11.58
N LEU A 79 -5.86 11.80 11.42
CA LEU A 79 -6.51 11.36 10.17
C LEU A 79 -6.00 12.13 8.96
N GLN A 80 -5.95 13.47 9.06
CA GLN A 80 -5.47 14.32 7.98
C GLN A 80 -3.98 14.09 7.69
N HIS A 81 -3.15 13.95 8.72
CA HIS A 81 -1.72 13.66 8.59
C HIS A 81 -1.48 12.32 7.90
N ILE A 82 -2.14 11.25 8.36
CA ILE A 82 -2.02 9.90 7.77
C ILE A 82 -2.41 9.93 6.29
N ARG A 83 -3.49 10.62 5.94
CA ARG A 83 -3.92 10.71 4.54
C ARG A 83 -2.98 11.56 3.68
N GLY A 84 -2.52 12.70 4.20
CA GLY A 84 -1.63 13.63 3.50
C GLY A 84 -0.25 13.04 3.23
N ASN A 85 0.24 12.20 4.13
CA ASN A 85 1.60 11.68 4.10
C ASN A 85 1.72 10.22 3.60
N MET A 86 0.63 9.64 3.08
CA MET A 86 0.64 8.28 2.54
C MET A 86 1.59 8.09 1.37
N PHE A 87 1.75 9.12 0.55
CA PHE A 87 2.56 9.08 -0.65
C PHE A 87 3.59 10.19 -0.68
N GLU A 88 4.75 9.89 -1.24
CA GLU A 88 5.75 10.90 -1.54
C GLU A 88 5.46 11.64 -2.85
N GLU A 89 5.97 12.86 -2.93
CA GLU A 89 5.95 13.67 -4.13
C GLU A 89 6.67 12.97 -5.30
N LEU A 90 6.17 13.23 -6.50
CA LEU A 90 6.77 12.65 -7.71
C LEU A 90 8.21 13.16 -7.88
N PRO A 91 9.18 12.29 -8.21
CA PRO A 91 10.56 12.73 -8.35
C PRO A 91 10.73 13.60 -9.60
N ALA A 92 11.44 14.72 -9.49
CA ALA A 92 11.69 15.61 -10.63
C ALA A 92 12.56 14.97 -11.75
N ARG A 93 13.41 13.99 -11.40
CA ARG A 93 14.29 13.25 -12.32
C ARG A 93 13.96 11.75 -12.34
N ALA A 94 12.68 11.42 -12.34
CA ALA A 94 12.22 10.09 -11.92
C ALA A 94 12.51 8.92 -12.88
N GLY A 95 12.86 9.17 -14.15
CA GLY A 95 12.83 8.10 -15.16
C GLY A 95 11.45 7.43 -15.29
N LEU A 96 10.38 8.07 -14.78
CA LEU A 96 8.99 7.69 -14.94
C LEU A 96 8.49 8.28 -16.27
N ASN A 97 7.84 7.45 -17.09
CA ASN A 97 7.19 7.95 -18.29
C ASN A 97 5.87 8.68 -17.93
N SER A 98 5.35 9.48 -18.86
CA SER A 98 4.11 10.23 -18.64
C SER A 98 2.92 9.32 -18.31
N THR A 99 2.86 8.12 -18.90
CA THR A 99 1.78 7.16 -18.65
C THR A 99 1.83 6.57 -17.24
N GLN A 100 3.01 6.27 -16.71
CA GLN A 100 3.20 5.84 -15.32
C GLN A 100 2.88 6.96 -14.35
N ILE A 101 3.29 8.20 -14.64
CA ILE A 101 2.93 9.36 -13.81
C ILE A 101 1.40 9.50 -13.73
N ALA A 102 0.72 9.46 -14.88
CA ALA A 102 -0.73 9.51 -14.92
C ALA A 102 -1.39 8.34 -14.17
N GLN A 103 -0.85 7.12 -14.33
CA GLN A 103 -1.33 5.94 -13.61
C GLN A 103 -1.19 6.10 -12.09
N VAL A 104 -0.03 6.58 -11.62
CA VAL A 104 0.23 6.82 -10.19
C VAL A 104 -0.73 7.88 -9.65
N LEU A 105 -0.88 9.01 -10.33
CA LEU A 105 -1.78 10.08 -9.88
C LEU A 105 -3.25 9.66 -9.88
N ASN A 106 -3.70 8.93 -10.90
CA ASN A 106 -5.07 8.43 -10.97
C ASN A 106 -5.35 7.38 -9.91
N PHE A 107 -4.40 6.47 -9.66
CA PHE A 107 -4.52 5.47 -8.62
C PHE A 107 -4.57 6.13 -7.23
N ARG A 108 -3.64 7.04 -6.92
CA ARG A 108 -3.65 7.78 -5.64
C ARG A 108 -4.98 8.53 -5.41
N ARG A 109 -5.51 9.17 -6.46
CA ARG A 109 -6.80 9.89 -6.39
C ARG A 109 -7.99 8.96 -6.17
N SER A 110 -7.92 7.71 -6.64
CA SER A 110 -9.03 6.77 -6.54
C SER A 110 -9.12 6.07 -5.18
N LEU A 111 -8.09 6.18 -4.33
CA LEU A 111 -8.08 5.53 -3.02
C LEU A 111 -9.11 6.14 -2.07
N PRO A 112 -9.76 5.31 -1.23
CA PRO A 112 -10.72 5.79 -0.25
C PRO A 112 -10.03 6.62 0.84
N PRO A 113 -10.74 7.58 1.44
CA PRO A 113 -10.30 8.36 2.60
C PRO A 113 -10.34 7.55 3.89
N LEU A 114 -9.65 6.41 3.92
CA LEU A 114 -9.70 5.44 4.99
C LEU A 114 -8.41 5.44 5.80
N VAL A 115 -8.54 5.43 7.12
CA VAL A 115 -7.41 5.37 8.07
C VAL A 115 -7.68 4.28 9.10
N SER A 116 -6.69 3.46 9.44
CA SER A 116 -6.84 2.43 10.48
C SER A 116 -6.78 3.08 11.87
N VAL A 117 -7.57 2.58 12.83
CA VAL A 117 -7.50 3.02 14.23
C VAL A 117 -6.12 2.71 14.82
N ALA A 118 -5.55 1.57 14.43
CA ALA A 118 -4.21 1.16 14.78
C ALA A 118 -3.14 2.23 14.42
N HIS A 119 -3.19 2.81 13.23
CA HIS A 119 -2.27 3.88 12.82
C HIS A 119 -2.49 5.18 13.60
N VAL A 120 -3.73 5.48 14.01
CA VAL A 120 -3.95 6.64 14.89
C VAL A 120 -3.26 6.44 16.25
N HIS A 121 -3.36 5.23 16.82
CA HIS A 121 -2.69 4.89 18.08
C HIS A 121 -1.17 4.88 17.99
N THR A 122 -0.58 4.71 16.80
CA THR A 122 0.88 4.83 16.64
C THR A 122 1.37 6.26 16.59
N LEU A 123 0.52 7.23 16.28
CA LEU A 123 0.89 8.64 16.24
C LEU A 123 0.65 9.35 17.58
N ILE A 124 -0.38 8.96 18.33
CA ILE A 124 -0.76 9.61 19.58
C ILE A 124 -0.53 8.67 20.77
N ASP A 125 0.46 8.98 21.60
CA ASP A 125 0.86 8.20 22.79
C ASP A 125 -0.12 8.38 23.98
N ALA A 126 -1.40 8.09 23.75
CA ALA A 126 -2.45 8.14 24.77
C ALA A 126 -3.69 7.30 24.36
N PRO A 127 -3.61 5.95 24.31
CA PRO A 127 -4.63 5.12 23.68
C PRO A 127 -6.03 5.29 24.29
N THR A 128 -6.13 5.45 25.62
CA THR A 128 -7.42 5.66 26.30
C THR A 128 -8.02 7.04 26.00
N LYS A 129 -7.20 8.07 25.83
CA LYS A 129 -7.63 9.42 25.45
C LYS A 129 -8.10 9.42 23.99
N VAL A 130 -7.34 8.77 23.12
CA VAL A 130 -7.66 8.61 21.69
C VAL A 130 -9.00 7.91 21.52
N GLU A 131 -9.25 6.78 22.19
CA GLU A 131 -10.53 6.07 22.11
C GLU A 131 -11.70 6.94 22.60
N ARG A 132 -11.54 7.66 23.71
CA ARG A 132 -12.57 8.59 24.20
C ARG A 132 -12.86 9.69 23.19
N GLU A 133 -11.83 10.23 22.54
CA GLU A 133 -11.96 11.25 21.50
C GLU A 133 -12.63 10.69 20.23
N ILE A 134 -12.23 9.49 19.77
CA ILE A 134 -12.88 8.80 18.65
C ILE A 134 -14.37 8.64 18.94
N MET A 135 -14.73 8.15 20.13
CA MET A 135 -16.13 7.97 20.51
C MET A 135 -16.91 9.29 20.55
N ALA A 136 -16.30 10.36 21.06
CA ALA A 136 -16.90 11.70 21.05
C ALA A 136 -17.11 12.21 19.61
N LEU A 137 -16.14 11.99 18.72
CA LEU A 137 -16.21 12.42 17.32
C LEU A 137 -17.22 11.60 16.51
N VAL A 138 -17.33 10.30 16.77
CA VAL A 138 -18.38 9.43 16.21
C VAL A 138 -19.75 9.88 16.71
N PHE A 139 -19.89 10.11 18.03
CA PHE A 139 -21.15 10.59 18.59
C PHE A 139 -21.55 11.97 18.06
N SER A 140 -20.60 12.88 17.83
CA SER A 140 -20.87 14.18 17.20
C SER A 140 -21.17 14.08 15.69
N GLY A 141 -20.92 12.92 15.06
CA GLY A 141 -21.09 12.70 13.64
C GLY A 141 -19.97 13.27 12.75
N ARG A 142 -18.84 13.71 13.34
CA ARG A 142 -17.67 14.22 12.59
C ARG A 142 -16.86 13.11 11.92
N ILE A 143 -16.81 11.93 12.55
CA ILE A 143 -16.12 10.75 12.04
C ILE A 143 -17.11 9.59 11.95
N ARG A 144 -16.90 8.69 10.99
CA ARG A 144 -17.56 7.39 10.92
C ARG A 144 -16.55 6.28 11.12
N ARG A 145 -16.97 5.28 11.89
CA ARG A 145 -16.22 4.05 12.15
C ARG A 145 -16.71 2.95 11.19
N LEU A 146 -15.79 2.28 10.53
CA LEU A 146 -16.04 1.23 9.57
C LEU A 146 -15.26 -0.03 9.93
N ILE A 147 -15.94 -1.16 9.83
CA ILE A 147 -15.31 -2.46 9.97
C ILE A 147 -14.99 -2.95 8.55
N VAL A 148 -13.70 -3.13 8.29
CA VAL A 148 -13.15 -3.79 7.11
C VAL A 148 -12.83 -5.24 7.47
N PRO A 149 -13.76 -6.15 7.20
CA PRO A 149 -13.59 -7.55 7.55
C PRO A 149 -12.46 -8.22 6.76
N GLY A 150 -11.79 -9.18 7.38
CA GLY A 150 -10.64 -9.89 6.79
C GLY A 150 -9.33 -9.09 6.74
N ARG A 151 -9.28 -7.90 7.35
CA ARG A 151 -8.07 -7.04 7.40
C ARG A 151 -7.13 -7.35 8.58
N GLY A 152 -7.48 -8.29 9.45
CA GLY A 152 -6.62 -8.76 10.55
C GLY A 152 -7.37 -9.57 11.59
N ASN A 153 -6.64 -10.19 12.51
CA ASN A 153 -7.21 -10.82 13.70
C ASN A 153 -7.62 -9.70 14.68
N ASP A 154 -8.82 -9.78 15.27
CA ASP A 154 -9.47 -8.67 16.01
C ASP A 154 -8.64 -8.08 17.16
N ALA A 155 -7.56 -8.74 17.58
CA ALA A 155 -6.66 -8.29 18.65
C ALA A 155 -5.93 -6.97 18.35
N ALA A 156 -5.60 -6.66 17.09
CA ALA A 156 -4.83 -5.47 16.72
C ALA A 156 -5.69 -4.29 16.22
N GLY A 157 -7.03 -4.41 16.22
CA GLY A 157 -7.92 -3.35 15.71
C GLY A 157 -7.72 -3.01 14.22
N LEU A 158 -7.02 -3.84 13.46
CA LEU A 158 -6.68 -3.62 12.05
C LEU A 158 -7.89 -3.59 11.12
N GLY A 159 -8.95 -4.32 11.50
CA GLY A 159 -10.24 -4.26 10.81
C GLY A 159 -10.99 -2.96 11.04
N ASP A 160 -10.58 -2.15 12.01
CA ASP A 160 -11.31 -0.96 12.40
C ASP A 160 -10.71 0.30 11.78
N CYS A 161 -11.56 1.04 11.08
CA CYS A 161 -11.14 2.16 10.27
C CYS A 161 -12.02 3.38 10.51
N LEU A 162 -11.42 4.55 10.35
CA LEU A 162 -12.07 5.85 10.50
C LEU A 162 -12.06 6.59 9.17
N VAL A 163 -13.11 7.39 8.97
CA VAL A 163 -13.25 8.29 7.83
C VAL A 163 -13.99 9.55 8.30
N LEU A 164 -13.53 10.72 7.84
CA LEU A 164 -14.20 11.98 8.11
C LEU A 164 -15.53 12.03 7.35
N THR A 165 -16.60 12.45 8.03
CA THR A 165 -17.94 12.49 7.43
C THR A 165 -17.98 13.39 6.20
N GLU A 166 -17.29 14.55 6.23
CA GLU A 166 -17.19 15.48 5.10
C GLU A 166 -16.57 14.84 3.84
N GLU A 167 -15.59 13.95 4.02
CA GLU A 167 -14.89 13.28 2.93
C GLU A 167 -15.75 12.16 2.35
N TRP A 168 -16.49 11.45 3.20
CA TRP A 168 -17.49 10.49 2.75
C TRP A 168 -18.59 11.19 1.93
N GLU A 169 -19.16 12.27 2.45
CA GLU A 169 -20.21 13.02 1.77
C GLU A 169 -19.73 13.51 0.40
N LYS A 170 -18.50 14.03 0.34
CA LYS A 170 -17.87 14.42 -0.91
C LYS A 170 -17.78 13.26 -1.89
N LEU A 171 -17.32 12.07 -1.46
CA LEU A 171 -17.28 10.88 -2.32
C LEU A 171 -18.66 10.49 -2.87
N VAL A 172 -19.71 10.58 -2.06
CA VAL A 172 -21.07 10.28 -2.50
C VAL A 172 -21.53 11.30 -3.53
N ARG A 173 -21.29 12.60 -3.30
CA ARG A 173 -21.67 13.68 -4.22
C ARG A 173 -20.93 13.57 -5.55
N ASP A 174 -19.64 13.24 -5.53
CA ASP A 174 -18.78 13.10 -6.71
C ASP A 174 -19.03 11.77 -7.48
N SER A 175 -19.81 10.85 -6.92
CA SER A 175 -20.10 9.55 -7.54
C SER A 175 -21.03 9.64 -8.76
N ALA A 176 -21.07 8.57 -9.56
CA ALA A 176 -21.98 8.46 -10.72
C ALA A 176 -23.42 8.03 -10.35
N LEU A 177 -23.78 8.05 -9.06
CA LEU A 177 -25.14 7.72 -8.61
C LEU A 177 -26.14 8.79 -9.04
N ASP A 178 -27.41 8.39 -9.16
CA ASP A 178 -28.51 9.34 -9.39
C ASP A 178 -28.64 10.33 -8.22
N SER A 179 -29.04 11.57 -8.53
CA SER A 179 -29.13 12.64 -7.54
C SER A 179 -30.11 12.33 -6.42
N GLN A 180 -31.25 11.68 -6.72
CA GLN A 180 -32.22 11.31 -5.68
C GLN A 180 -31.65 10.22 -4.76
N LEU A 181 -30.92 9.26 -5.34
CA LEU A 181 -30.27 8.20 -4.56
C LEU A 181 -29.13 8.75 -3.69
N LYS A 182 -28.37 9.73 -4.17
CA LYS A 182 -27.34 10.43 -3.38
C LYS A 182 -27.95 11.07 -2.14
N GLU A 183 -28.98 11.90 -2.30
CA GLU A 183 -29.63 12.58 -1.17
C GLU A 183 -30.27 11.58 -0.20
N LYS A 184 -30.93 10.54 -0.72
CA LYS A 184 -31.48 9.47 0.10
C LYS A 184 -30.40 8.75 0.90
N PHE A 185 -29.27 8.43 0.26
CA PHE A 185 -28.16 7.74 0.91
C PHE A 185 -27.52 8.59 2.00
N LEU A 186 -27.25 9.87 1.74
CA LEU A 186 -26.76 10.81 2.75
C LEU A 186 -27.73 10.98 3.91
N GLY A 187 -29.04 11.06 3.61
CA GLY A 187 -30.09 11.10 4.62
C GLY A 187 -30.07 9.88 5.54
N VAL A 188 -29.94 8.67 4.96
CA VAL A 188 -29.80 7.42 5.73
C VAL A 188 -28.51 7.42 6.56
N LEU A 189 -27.38 7.82 5.99
CA LEU A 189 -26.11 7.93 6.71
C LEU A 189 -26.22 8.88 7.91
N SER A 190 -26.91 10.02 7.78
CA SER A 190 -27.09 10.96 8.89
C SER A 190 -27.85 10.37 10.08
N ARG A 191 -28.79 9.45 9.81
CA ARG A 191 -29.59 8.73 10.81
C ARG A 191 -28.82 7.58 11.45
N ILE A 192 -28.06 6.85 10.64
CA ILE A 192 -27.25 5.72 11.07
C ILE A 192 -25.84 6.24 11.41
N ARG A 193 -25.72 6.81 12.61
CA ARG A 193 -24.48 7.48 13.04
C ARG A 193 -23.36 6.49 13.42
N ASN A 194 -23.73 5.38 14.06
CA ASN A 194 -22.76 4.49 14.74
C ASN A 194 -22.74 3.07 14.17
N THR A 195 -23.65 2.73 13.26
CA THR A 195 -23.81 1.35 12.77
C THR A 195 -23.26 1.22 11.36
N SER A 196 -22.40 0.23 11.14
CA SER A 196 -21.86 -0.10 9.81
C SER A 196 -22.84 -0.94 8.97
N ALA A 197 -23.85 -1.54 9.58
CA ALA A 197 -24.89 -2.31 8.91
C ALA A 197 -26.05 -1.42 8.46
N LEU A 198 -26.50 -1.63 7.22
CA LEU A 198 -27.69 -0.97 6.69
C LEU A 198 -28.95 -1.80 6.97
N PRO A 199 -30.05 -1.18 7.44
CA PRO A 199 -31.36 -1.84 7.49
C PRO A 199 -31.75 -2.29 6.08
N GLY A 200 -32.19 -3.54 5.92
CA GLY A 200 -32.55 -4.11 4.62
C GLY A 200 -33.77 -3.45 3.93
N THR A 201 -34.49 -2.59 4.64
CA THR A 201 -35.65 -1.82 4.15
C THR A 201 -35.32 -0.37 3.80
N ALA A 202 -34.06 0.07 3.97
CA ALA A 202 -33.70 1.48 3.76
C ALA A 202 -33.70 1.88 2.27
N PHE A 203 -33.47 0.93 1.37
CA PHE A 203 -33.41 1.15 -0.07
C PHE A 203 -34.24 0.11 -0.83
N SER A 204 -34.64 0.43 -2.04
CA SER A 204 -35.23 -0.54 -2.96
C SER A 204 -34.16 -1.47 -3.53
N PRO A 205 -34.51 -2.68 -4.03
CA PRO A 205 -33.55 -3.58 -4.65
C PRO A 205 -32.68 -2.96 -5.77
N PRO A 206 -33.22 -2.17 -6.73
CA PRO A 206 -32.38 -1.53 -7.74
C PRO A 206 -31.43 -0.47 -7.16
N GLU A 207 -31.85 0.25 -6.11
CA GLU A 207 -30.99 1.21 -5.40
C GLU A 207 -29.83 0.50 -4.70
N TYR A 208 -30.07 -0.64 -4.03
CA TYR A 208 -28.99 -1.43 -3.45
C TYR A 208 -28.01 -1.93 -4.50
N ILE A 209 -28.48 -2.39 -5.65
CA ILE A 209 -27.60 -2.81 -6.75
C ILE A 209 -26.73 -1.64 -7.21
N ALA A 210 -27.30 -0.43 -7.32
CA ALA A 210 -26.54 0.76 -7.68
C ALA A 210 -25.48 1.12 -6.62
N LEU A 211 -25.84 1.10 -5.33
CA LEU A 211 -24.92 1.36 -4.21
C LEU A 211 -23.78 0.33 -4.14
N VAL A 212 -24.09 -0.95 -4.37
CA VAL A 212 -23.10 -2.04 -4.42
C VAL A 212 -22.15 -1.84 -5.60
N ARG A 213 -22.68 -1.53 -6.79
CA ARG A 213 -21.86 -1.27 -7.99
C ARG A 213 -20.97 -0.04 -7.83
N ALA A 214 -21.46 0.99 -7.15
CA ALA A 214 -20.68 2.17 -6.80
C ALA A 214 -19.66 1.92 -5.68
N GLY A 215 -19.75 0.79 -4.96
CA GLY A 215 -18.81 0.40 -3.91
C GLY A 215 -19.10 1.01 -2.53
N PHE A 216 -20.30 1.55 -2.32
CA PHE A 216 -20.72 2.10 -1.03
C PHE A 216 -21.34 1.06 -0.08
N VAL A 217 -21.68 -0.12 -0.61
CA VAL A 217 -22.27 -1.22 0.14
C VAL A 217 -21.68 -2.56 -0.30
N VAL A 218 -21.46 -3.46 0.65
CA VAL A 218 -21.01 -4.84 0.42
C VAL A 218 -21.96 -5.82 1.12
N SER A 219 -22.18 -6.98 0.50
CA SER A 219 -22.99 -8.06 1.09
C SER A 219 -22.13 -9.05 1.87
N SER A 220 -22.62 -9.46 3.05
CA SER A 220 -21.94 -10.43 3.93
C SER A 220 -21.60 -11.77 3.25
N SER A 221 -22.40 -12.20 2.26
CA SER A 221 -22.16 -13.45 1.55
C SER A 221 -20.91 -13.42 0.65
N THR A 222 -20.46 -12.23 0.22
CA THR A 222 -19.20 -12.07 -0.52
C THR A 222 -17.97 -12.07 0.38
N LEU A 223 -18.18 -11.89 1.68
CA LEU A 223 -17.11 -11.79 2.67
C LEU A 223 -16.69 -13.16 3.25
N ALA A 224 -17.64 -14.09 3.36
CA ALA A 224 -17.41 -15.44 3.88
C ALA A 224 -16.49 -16.34 3.01
N LYS A 225 -16.02 -15.86 1.86
CA LYS A 225 -15.06 -16.59 0.99
C LYS A 225 -13.59 -16.30 1.29
N GLY A 226 -13.27 -15.35 2.17
CA GLY A 226 -11.91 -15.06 2.61
C GLY A 226 -11.78 -15.28 4.12
N SER A 227 -11.20 -16.40 4.52
CA SER A 227 -10.94 -16.84 5.90
C SER A 227 -12.18 -17.14 6.76
N SER A 228 -12.41 -18.43 6.98
CA SER A 228 -13.35 -18.96 7.96
C SER A 228 -12.77 -18.82 9.37
N SER A 229 -13.09 -17.72 10.06
CA SER A 229 -13.14 -17.63 11.52
C SER A 229 -13.66 -16.24 11.92
N VAL A 230 -14.98 -16.07 11.85
CA VAL A 230 -15.66 -14.94 12.50
C VAL A 230 -16.27 -15.50 13.79
N PRO A 231 -15.76 -15.20 14.98
CA PRO A 231 -16.53 -15.41 16.20
C PRO A 231 -17.59 -14.30 16.29
N SER A 232 -18.85 -14.72 16.28
CA SER A 232 -20.01 -14.10 16.93
C SER A 232 -20.10 -12.57 16.97
N LEU A 233 -20.90 -12.01 16.05
CA LEU A 233 -21.53 -10.70 16.22
C LEU A 233 -22.45 -10.69 17.47
N PRO A 234 -22.69 -9.53 18.11
CA PRO A 234 -23.58 -9.42 19.26
C PRO A 234 -25.00 -9.89 18.90
N ASN A 235 -25.52 -10.77 19.76
CA ASN A 235 -26.79 -11.49 19.63
C ASN A 235 -27.98 -10.52 19.45
N LEU A 236 -28.58 -10.51 18.26
CA LEU A 236 -29.91 -9.91 18.04
C LEU A 236 -30.98 -10.99 18.29
N PRO A 237 -32.14 -10.65 18.87
CA PRO A 237 -33.13 -11.63 19.32
C PRO A 237 -33.70 -12.44 18.14
N PRO A 238 -33.79 -13.78 18.24
CA PRO A 238 -34.30 -14.61 17.15
C PRO A 238 -35.83 -14.54 17.11
N THR A 239 -36.38 -13.92 16.07
CA THR A 239 -37.79 -14.14 15.69
C THR A 239 -37.95 -15.58 15.17
N ALA A 240 -38.77 -16.34 15.90
CA ALA A 240 -39.06 -17.75 15.70
C ALA A 240 -39.71 -18.07 14.34
N SER A 241 -39.28 -19.17 13.71
CA SER A 241 -40.10 -20.09 12.88
C SER A 241 -39.25 -21.29 12.41
N PRO A 242 -39.85 -22.46 12.11
CA PRO A 242 -39.43 -23.74 12.71
C PRO A 242 -38.49 -24.59 11.86
N VAL A 243 -37.80 -25.47 12.60
CA VAL A 243 -36.86 -26.51 12.18
C VAL A 243 -37.57 -27.67 11.48
N VAL A 244 -37.01 -28.14 10.35
CA VAL A 244 -37.17 -29.52 9.87
C VAL A 244 -35.81 -30.03 9.39
N PRO A 245 -35.30 -31.19 9.88
CA PRO A 245 -34.04 -31.79 9.40
C PRO A 245 -34.26 -33.06 8.57
N ALA A 246 -33.15 -33.57 8.01
CA ALA A 246 -32.94 -34.85 7.29
C ALA A 246 -33.26 -34.81 5.77
N SER A 247 -32.59 -35.52 4.84
CA SER A 247 -31.39 -36.35 4.84
C SER A 247 -31.02 -36.70 3.37
N ARG A 248 -29.73 -37.00 3.16
CA ARG A 248 -28.95 -37.62 2.06
C ARG A 248 -29.68 -38.42 0.95
N SER A 249 -29.08 -38.34 -0.26
CA SER A 249 -28.90 -39.39 -1.32
C SER A 249 -29.72 -39.30 -2.63
N GLY A 250 -29.00 -39.25 -3.77
CA GLY A 250 -29.26 -40.15 -4.92
C GLY A 250 -30.03 -39.65 -6.15
N SER A 251 -29.29 -39.47 -7.25
CA SER A 251 -29.62 -39.74 -8.67
C SER A 251 -30.84 -39.12 -9.41
N SER A 252 -30.49 -38.31 -10.42
CA SER A 252 -31.06 -38.23 -11.79
C SER A 252 -32.58 -38.27 -12.03
N SER A 253 -33.14 -37.16 -12.52
CA SER A 253 -33.78 -37.05 -13.85
C SER A 253 -34.31 -35.63 -14.10
N GLN A 254 -34.48 -35.33 -15.39
CA GLN A 254 -34.77 -34.06 -16.06
C GLN A 254 -35.99 -33.29 -15.50
N GLN A 255 -35.93 -31.96 -15.50
CA GLN A 255 -36.79 -31.11 -16.35
C GLN A 255 -36.47 -29.61 -16.20
N ASN A 256 -36.71 -28.90 -17.31
CA ASN A 256 -36.53 -27.47 -17.49
C ASN A 256 -37.24 -26.64 -16.41
N ASP A 257 -36.50 -25.71 -15.80
CA ASP A 257 -37.02 -24.38 -15.52
C ASP A 257 -35.87 -23.37 -15.58
N ILE A 258 -35.99 -22.44 -16.52
CA ILE A 258 -35.13 -21.25 -16.61
C ILE A 258 -35.69 -20.27 -15.58
N ASP A 259 -35.30 -20.46 -14.32
CA ASP A 259 -35.63 -19.53 -13.24
C ASP A 259 -34.45 -18.59 -12.92
N PRO A 260 -34.70 -17.29 -12.68
CA PRO A 260 -33.68 -16.27 -12.57
C PRO A 260 -33.00 -16.32 -11.19
N ALA A 261 -32.04 -17.22 -11.04
CA ALA A 261 -31.21 -17.41 -9.84
C ALA A 261 -30.32 -16.21 -9.41
N SER A 262 -30.53 -15.03 -10.00
CA SER A 262 -29.82 -13.79 -9.67
C SER A 262 -30.58 -12.85 -8.74
N HIS A 263 -31.89 -13.04 -8.52
CA HIS A 263 -32.67 -12.13 -7.67
C HIS A 263 -32.75 -12.54 -6.19
N SER A 264 -32.63 -13.83 -5.84
CA SER A 264 -32.83 -14.27 -4.45
C SER A 264 -31.61 -14.09 -3.52
N ARG A 265 -30.41 -13.79 -4.05
CA ARG A 265 -29.20 -13.62 -3.22
C ARG A 265 -29.16 -12.31 -2.44
N PHE A 266 -29.99 -11.33 -2.79
CA PHE A 266 -30.05 -10.03 -2.13
C PHE A 266 -31.03 -9.98 -0.95
N GLN A 267 -31.85 -11.00 -0.74
CA GLN A 267 -32.96 -10.95 0.21
C GLN A 267 -32.63 -11.48 1.62
N ALA A 268 -31.47 -12.12 1.84
CA ALA A 268 -31.13 -12.75 3.12
C ALA A 268 -29.75 -12.39 3.72
N GLY A 269 -28.98 -11.51 3.06
CA GLY A 269 -27.65 -11.12 3.52
C GLY A 269 -27.67 -9.75 4.21
N THR A 270 -27.09 -9.65 5.40
CA THR A 270 -26.78 -8.35 6.02
C THR A 270 -25.87 -7.54 5.10
N LEU A 271 -26.24 -6.28 4.86
CA LEU A 271 -25.49 -5.34 4.01
C LEU A 271 -24.67 -4.40 4.89
N PHE A 272 -23.40 -4.21 4.55
CA PHE A 272 -22.47 -3.35 5.28
C PHE A 272 -22.04 -2.16 4.43
N LEU A 273 -21.81 -1.02 5.08
CA LEU A 273 -21.21 0.15 4.48
C LEU A 273 -19.77 -0.13 4.09
N SER A 274 -19.38 0.38 2.92
CA SER A 274 -18.02 0.34 2.41
C SER A 274 -17.68 1.64 1.70
N LEU A 275 -16.40 1.83 1.38
CA LEU A 275 -15.97 2.91 0.50
C LEU A 275 -15.56 2.36 -0.87
N PRO A 276 -15.79 3.12 -1.95
CA PRO A 276 -15.27 2.76 -3.27
C PRO A 276 -13.75 2.52 -3.21
N ASN A 277 -13.26 1.57 -4.00
CA ASN A 277 -11.83 1.24 -4.08
C ASN A 277 -11.16 0.79 -2.76
N THR A 278 -11.94 0.31 -1.77
CA THR A 278 -11.39 -0.32 -0.57
C THR A 278 -10.50 -1.52 -0.90
N GLY A 279 -10.91 -2.40 -1.81
CA GLY A 279 -10.10 -3.57 -2.21
C GLY A 279 -8.69 -3.22 -2.74
N PRO A 280 -8.56 -2.35 -3.77
CA PRO A 280 -7.27 -1.85 -4.23
C PRO A 280 -6.41 -1.22 -3.12
N TYR A 281 -7.02 -0.46 -2.22
CA TYR A 281 -6.34 0.11 -1.06
C TYR A 281 -5.77 -0.98 -0.15
N LEU A 282 -6.55 -1.99 0.23
CA LEU A 282 -6.07 -3.10 1.07
C LEU A 282 -4.94 -3.90 0.40
N LYS A 283 -5.01 -4.11 -0.92
CA LYS A 283 -3.94 -4.76 -1.66
C LYS A 283 -2.64 -3.97 -1.62
N LEU A 284 -2.73 -2.64 -1.76
CA LEU A 284 -1.57 -1.75 -1.64
C LEU A 284 -0.94 -1.84 -0.25
N LEU A 285 -1.76 -1.86 0.80
CA LEU A 285 -1.28 -2.00 2.18
C LEU A 285 -0.59 -3.34 2.42
N GLY A 286 -1.21 -4.44 1.99
CA GLY A 286 -0.59 -5.77 2.08
C GLY A 286 0.76 -5.80 1.36
N ALA A 287 0.80 -5.33 0.11
CA ALA A 287 2.04 -5.29 -0.66
C ALA A 287 3.13 -4.40 -0.01
N GLY A 288 2.74 -3.30 0.63
CA GLY A 288 3.66 -2.42 1.36
C GLY A 288 4.25 -3.10 2.60
N ARG A 289 3.41 -3.74 3.42
CA ARG A 289 3.82 -4.47 4.62
C ARG A 289 4.71 -5.65 4.27
N ASP A 290 4.30 -6.46 3.29
CA ASP A 290 5.10 -7.58 2.79
C ASP A 290 6.47 -7.10 2.29
N HIS A 291 6.50 -5.97 1.58
CA HIS A 291 7.78 -5.42 1.13
C HIS A 291 8.67 -4.99 2.30
N LEU A 292 8.11 -4.31 3.30
CA LEU A 292 8.84 -3.86 4.48
C LEU A 292 9.45 -5.06 5.24
N LEU A 293 8.65 -6.09 5.49
CA LEU A 293 9.11 -7.32 6.17
C LEU A 293 10.19 -8.04 5.36
N VAL A 294 10.05 -8.11 4.03
CA VAL A 294 11.11 -8.66 3.16
C VAL A 294 12.40 -7.86 3.24
N LEU A 295 12.35 -6.53 3.42
CA LEU A 295 13.56 -5.72 3.58
C LEU A 295 14.22 -5.91 4.94
N LEU A 296 13.42 -6.12 5.98
CA LEU A 296 13.89 -6.30 7.35
C LEU A 296 14.49 -7.70 7.55
N ASN A 297 13.84 -8.73 6.99
CA ASN A 297 14.33 -10.11 6.99
C ASN A 297 15.58 -10.37 6.13
N LYS A 298 16.07 -9.35 5.40
CA LYS A 298 17.39 -9.41 4.75
C LYS A 298 18.54 -9.23 5.74
N SER A 299 18.29 -8.63 6.90
CA SER A 299 19.27 -8.52 7.97
C SER A 299 19.36 -9.84 8.74
N LYS A 300 20.57 -10.21 9.19
CA LYS A 300 20.87 -11.48 9.88
C LYS A 300 19.94 -11.76 11.07
N TYR A 301 19.60 -10.73 11.85
CA TYR A 301 18.74 -10.85 13.04
C TYR A 301 17.29 -10.41 12.81
N GLY A 302 16.90 -10.04 11.58
CA GLY A 302 15.59 -9.43 11.35
C GLY A 302 15.46 -8.03 11.98
N GLU A 303 16.60 -7.35 12.19
CA GLU A 303 16.69 -6.01 12.77
C GLU A 303 17.50 -5.08 11.87
N ALA A 304 17.17 -3.80 11.86
CA ALA A 304 17.96 -2.79 11.15
C ALA A 304 17.77 -1.40 11.77
N PRO A 305 18.78 -0.51 11.69
CA PRO A 305 18.57 0.90 11.97
C PRO A 305 17.53 1.50 11.01
N LEU A 306 16.65 2.36 11.53
CA LEU A 306 15.52 2.93 10.77
C LEU A 306 15.97 3.65 9.49
N TYR A 307 17.09 4.37 9.53
CA TYR A 307 17.64 5.07 8.37
C TYR A 307 18.09 4.10 7.26
N LEU A 308 18.64 2.95 7.64
CA LEU A 308 19.13 1.94 6.71
C LEU A 308 17.96 1.23 6.05
N LEU A 309 16.90 0.95 6.81
CA LEU A 309 15.67 0.39 6.28
C LEU A 309 14.98 1.37 5.31
N ARG A 310 15.02 2.67 5.58
CA ARG A 310 14.56 3.73 4.65
C ARG A 310 15.34 3.69 3.34
N ASP A 311 16.67 3.65 3.40
CA ASP A 311 17.51 3.60 2.20
C ASP A 311 17.17 2.38 1.33
N ARG A 312 16.96 1.21 1.96
CA ARG A 312 16.54 -0.03 1.29
C ARG A 312 15.15 0.12 0.64
N TRP A 313 14.21 0.80 1.30
CA TRP A 313 12.87 1.08 0.78
C TRP A 313 12.90 1.97 -0.46
N ASP A 314 13.77 2.98 -0.45
CA ASP A 314 13.95 3.92 -1.56
C ASP A 314 14.69 3.32 -2.76
N GLY A 315 15.11 2.05 -2.66
CA GLY A 315 15.78 1.33 -3.74
C GLY A 315 17.28 1.62 -3.82
N ALA A 316 17.89 2.07 -2.72
CA ALA A 316 19.34 2.05 -2.60
C ALA A 316 19.81 0.59 -2.62
N ILE A 317 20.62 0.23 -3.62
CA ILE A 317 21.29 -1.07 -3.64
C ILE A 317 22.48 -0.94 -2.70
N GLU A 318 22.55 -1.80 -1.68
CA GLU A 318 23.81 -2.13 -0.99
C GLU A 318 24.75 -2.79 -1.99
N SER A 319 25.37 -1.98 -2.84
CA SER A 319 26.58 -2.40 -3.51
C SER A 319 27.71 -1.99 -2.58
N ASN A 320 28.35 -2.99 -1.93
CA ASN A 320 29.59 -2.88 -1.14
C ASN A 320 30.79 -2.39 -1.97
N LYS A 321 30.56 -1.61 -3.02
CA LYS A 321 31.57 -0.96 -3.83
C LYS A 321 31.66 0.48 -3.33
N SER A 322 32.81 0.85 -2.79
CA SER A 322 33.21 2.22 -2.37
C SER A 322 32.84 3.33 -3.36
N PHE A 323 32.57 2.98 -4.62
CA PHE A 323 32.09 3.85 -5.67
C PHE A 323 30.68 4.42 -5.45
N SER A 324 29.76 3.69 -4.80
CA SER A 324 28.39 4.16 -4.55
C SER A 324 28.34 5.26 -3.48
N ALA A 325 29.12 5.10 -2.41
CA ALA A 325 29.29 6.11 -1.37
C ALA A 325 29.98 7.39 -1.89
N ALA A 326 31.03 7.24 -2.71
CA ALA A 326 31.74 8.38 -3.31
C ALA A 326 30.94 9.13 -4.39
N LYS A 327 29.95 8.47 -5.03
CA LYS A 327 28.98 9.12 -5.92
C LYS A 327 27.89 9.86 -5.15
N ARG A 328 27.38 9.25 -4.08
CA ARG A 328 26.43 9.89 -3.15
C ARG A 328 27.04 11.16 -2.54
N ALA A 329 28.30 11.13 -2.12
CA ALA A 329 29.03 12.30 -1.60
C ALA A 329 29.23 13.42 -2.64
N ARG A 330 29.13 13.10 -3.94
CA ARG A 330 29.22 14.05 -5.06
C ARG A 330 27.85 14.53 -5.58
N GLY A 331 26.75 14.10 -4.95
CA GLY A 331 25.40 14.40 -5.43
C GLY A 331 25.00 13.66 -6.71
N GLU A 332 25.80 12.68 -7.15
CA GLU A 332 25.48 11.82 -8.29
C GLU A 332 24.67 10.62 -7.80
N TYR A 333 23.48 10.43 -8.39
CA TYR A 333 22.58 9.35 -8.02
C TYR A 333 23.18 7.99 -8.39
N SER A 334 23.62 7.23 -7.39
CA SER A 334 24.21 5.89 -7.54
C SER A 334 23.19 4.75 -7.39
N GLY A 335 21.90 5.08 -7.22
CA GLY A 335 20.81 4.12 -7.05
C GLY A 335 20.10 3.75 -8.37
N LEU A 336 19.15 2.81 -8.30
CA LEU A 336 18.21 2.56 -9.39
C LEU A 336 17.33 3.79 -9.60
N LEU A 337 17.15 4.26 -10.83
CA LEU A 337 16.28 5.40 -11.12
C LEU A 337 14.93 5.23 -10.40
N PRO A 338 14.36 6.27 -9.78
CA PRO A 338 13.17 6.14 -8.96
C PRO A 338 12.05 5.33 -9.63
N GLY A 339 11.76 5.56 -10.91
CA GLY A 339 10.74 4.84 -11.68
C GLY A 339 11.02 3.36 -11.95
N LYS A 340 12.20 2.84 -11.59
CA LYS A 340 12.56 1.42 -11.64
C LYS A 340 12.51 0.72 -10.28
N THR A 341 12.33 1.47 -9.21
CA THR A 341 12.22 0.92 -7.85
C THR A 341 10.85 0.28 -7.63
N LYS A 342 10.78 -0.70 -6.71
CA LYS A 342 9.51 -1.34 -6.31
C LYS A 342 8.55 -0.31 -5.69
N LYS A 343 9.09 0.62 -4.91
CA LYS A 343 8.38 1.77 -4.33
C LYS A 343 7.50 2.49 -5.36
N TRP A 344 8.05 2.86 -6.51
CA TRP A 344 7.31 3.60 -7.53
C TRP A 344 6.49 2.70 -8.46
N LYS A 345 7.00 1.51 -8.80
CA LYS A 345 6.36 0.61 -9.76
C LYS A 345 5.14 -0.12 -9.19
N GLU A 346 5.22 -0.56 -7.95
CA GLU A 346 4.20 -1.44 -7.33
C GLU A 346 3.51 -0.76 -6.14
N LEU A 347 4.22 0.11 -5.43
CA LEU A 347 3.68 0.79 -4.24
C LEU A 347 3.30 2.25 -4.51
N TYR A 348 3.30 2.66 -5.79
CA TYR A 348 2.83 3.99 -6.24
C TYR A 348 3.48 5.16 -5.49
N GLY A 349 4.72 5.02 -5.03
CA GLY A 349 5.45 6.01 -4.25
C GLY A 349 4.98 6.13 -2.80
N MET A 350 4.48 5.05 -2.20
CA MET A 350 4.14 5.00 -0.77
C MET A 350 5.32 5.46 0.09
N SER A 351 5.02 6.32 1.06
CA SER A 351 5.99 6.88 2.00
C SER A 351 6.54 5.80 2.93
N PHE A 352 7.86 5.78 3.11
CA PHE A 352 8.52 4.87 4.06
C PHE A 352 8.01 5.08 5.49
N ARG A 353 7.92 6.35 5.90
CA ARG A 353 7.46 6.70 7.26
C ARG A 353 6.05 6.17 7.48
N TRP A 354 5.17 6.38 6.50
CA TRP A 354 3.77 5.96 6.58
C TRP A 354 3.62 4.44 6.74
N ILE A 355 4.37 3.65 5.96
CA ILE A 355 4.25 2.18 6.05
C ILE A 355 4.82 1.63 7.35
N VAL A 356 5.86 2.25 7.91
CA VAL A 356 6.41 1.89 9.22
C VAL A 356 5.37 2.15 10.31
N GLU A 357 4.74 3.32 10.31
CA GLU A 357 3.67 3.67 11.27
C GLU A 357 2.49 2.68 11.20
N GLU A 358 2.05 2.31 9.98
CA GLU A 358 0.97 1.32 9.78
C GLU A 358 1.41 -0.10 10.19
N ALA A 359 2.67 -0.48 9.97
CA ALA A 359 3.19 -1.81 10.35
C ALA A 359 3.38 -1.97 11.86
N ILE A 360 3.74 -0.90 12.57
CA ILE A 360 3.77 -0.87 14.04
C ILE A 360 2.36 -0.98 14.59
N GLY A 361 1.40 -0.23 14.02
CA GLY A 361 0.00 -0.32 14.43
C GLY A 361 -0.56 -1.72 14.17
N ALA A 362 -0.10 -2.37 13.11
CA ALA A 362 -0.43 -3.74 12.81
C ALA A 362 0.21 -4.78 13.74
N GLY A 363 1.14 -4.38 14.61
CA GLY A 363 1.91 -5.29 15.46
C GLY A 363 2.85 -6.22 14.68
N LEU A 364 3.31 -5.79 13.49
CA LEU A 364 4.21 -6.58 12.65
C LEU A 364 5.69 -6.30 12.95
N ILE A 365 5.96 -5.10 13.45
CA ILE A 365 7.29 -4.62 13.78
C ILE A 365 7.23 -3.78 15.05
N GLU A 366 8.35 -3.64 15.73
CA GLU A 366 8.54 -2.70 16.83
C GLU A 366 9.76 -1.80 16.58
N ILE A 367 9.74 -0.61 17.19
CA ILE A 367 10.89 0.30 17.21
C ILE A 367 11.47 0.31 18.61
N PHE A 368 12.79 0.22 18.70
CA PHE A 368 13.53 0.24 19.95
C PHE A 368 14.69 1.25 19.86
N ASP A 369 15.18 1.69 21.01
CA ASP A 369 16.32 2.59 21.08
C ASP A 369 17.63 1.80 21.10
N THR A 370 18.60 2.25 20.31
CA THR A 370 19.95 1.68 20.23
C THR A 370 21.01 2.53 20.94
N GLY A 371 20.67 3.77 21.33
CA GLY A 371 21.58 4.71 22.00
C GLY A 371 22.77 5.21 21.17
N SER A 372 22.97 4.72 19.94
CA SER A 372 24.18 5.00 19.15
C SER A 372 23.93 5.29 17.68
N VAL A 373 23.07 4.48 17.01
CA VAL A 373 22.82 4.57 15.56
C VAL A 373 21.42 5.09 15.22
N GLY A 374 20.74 5.66 16.22
CA GLY A 374 19.34 6.07 16.13
C GLY A 374 18.37 4.92 16.42
N PRO A 375 17.07 5.09 16.14
CA PRO A 375 16.07 4.06 16.41
C PRO A 375 16.31 2.79 15.56
N GLY A 376 16.28 1.63 16.21
CA GLY A 376 16.28 0.32 15.60
C GLY A 376 14.86 -0.16 15.32
N VAL A 377 14.70 -1.02 14.32
CA VAL A 377 13.41 -1.66 13.98
C VAL A 377 13.62 -3.17 13.90
N ARG A 378 12.70 -3.96 14.44
CA ARG A 378 12.70 -5.43 14.31
C ARG A 378 11.31 -6.00 14.02
N CYS A 379 11.28 -7.20 13.45
CA CYS A 379 10.05 -7.99 13.29
C CYS A 379 9.57 -8.54 14.63
N LEU A 380 8.25 -8.69 14.79
CA LEU A 380 7.60 -9.30 15.95
C LEU A 380 7.16 -10.76 15.70
#